data_AF-A0AB39KEV2-F1
#
_entry.id   AF-A0AB39KEV2-F1
#
_cell.length_a   1.000
_cell.length_b   1.000
_cell.length_c   1.000
_cell.angle_alpha   90.00
_cell.angle_beta   90.00
_cell.angle_gamma   90.00
#
_symmetry.space_group_name_H-M   'P 1'
#
loop_
_entity.id
_entity.type
_entity.pdbx_description
1 polymer ?
#
loop_
_entity_poly.entity_id
_entity_poly.type
_entity_poly.pdbx_seq_one_letter_code
_entity_poly.pdbx_strand_id
1 'polypeptide(L)'
;MFGIFSSKKQNSLKNPVYLEKFINNAYLELSNSIKSPNELYLFLIEELCGASQGNNDGKQLVDFSQFHEIEYRNALNKESAMDLPNSPLSILNNSVSPQLIKELGIDEAVKIRCTLIKRLIEANQNTLNSSRLTFAKSYIQVGSSYLPEGEIQAWFDVINSIQGASKNDVC
;
A
#
# COMPACT_ATOMS: atom_id res chain seq x y z
N MET A 1 18.62 24.30 -46.53
CA MET A 1 18.62 22.95 -45.96
C MET A 1 17.95 23.05 -44.59
N PHE A 2 16.62 22.96 -44.53
CA PHE A 2 15.89 23.05 -43.27
C PHE A 2 15.95 21.70 -42.58
N GLY A 3 16.80 21.60 -41.57
CA GLY A 3 16.89 20.44 -40.69
C GLY A 3 15.54 20.21 -40.06
N ILE A 4 14.96 19.06 -40.38
CA ILE A 4 13.75 18.51 -39.80
C ILE A 4 13.98 18.48 -38.28
N PHE A 5 13.31 19.38 -37.54
CA PHE A 5 13.12 19.21 -36.11
C PHE A 5 12.25 17.96 -35.95
N SER A 6 12.91 16.81 -35.89
CA SER A 6 12.30 15.56 -35.46
C SER A 6 11.90 15.77 -34.01
N SER A 7 10.65 16.17 -33.80
CA SER A 7 10.01 16.10 -32.50
C SER A 7 9.88 14.63 -32.14
N LYS A 8 10.96 14.03 -31.62
CA LYS A 8 10.79 12.95 -30.65
C LYS A 8 10.02 13.58 -29.50
N LYS A 9 8.69 13.54 -29.55
CA LYS A 9 7.85 13.65 -28.35
C LYS A 9 8.37 12.55 -27.44
N GLN A 10 9.29 12.89 -26.55
CA GLN A 10 9.73 11.98 -25.51
C GLN A 10 8.47 11.50 -24.81
N ASN A 11 8.36 10.19 -24.63
CA ASN A 11 7.31 9.55 -23.84
C ASN A 11 7.46 10.02 -22.38
N SER A 12 7.08 11.27 -22.10
CA SER A 12 7.23 11.88 -20.78
C SER A 12 5.99 11.62 -19.95
N LEU A 13 6.19 11.37 -18.67
CA LEU A 13 5.14 11.24 -17.67
C LEU A 13 4.36 12.54 -17.46
N LYS A 14 4.84 13.68 -17.97
CA LYS A 14 4.07 14.94 -18.01
C LYS A 14 2.89 14.89 -18.98
N ASN A 15 2.87 13.94 -19.91
CA ASN A 15 1.73 13.71 -20.79
C ASN A 15 0.74 12.74 -20.09
N PRO A 16 -0.54 13.12 -19.96
CA PRO A 16 -1.52 12.36 -19.18
C PRO A 16 -1.75 10.93 -19.72
N VAL A 17 -1.69 10.73 -21.05
CA VAL A 17 -1.88 9.39 -21.66
C VAL A 17 -0.72 8.46 -21.29
N TYR A 18 0.50 8.98 -21.28
CA TYR A 18 1.68 8.19 -20.91
C TYR A 18 1.74 7.96 -19.40
N LEU A 19 1.33 8.96 -18.61
CA LEU A 19 1.20 8.82 -17.17
C LEU A 19 0.20 7.73 -16.79
N GLU A 20 -0.99 7.75 -17.38
CA GLU A 20 -2.01 6.74 -17.15
C GLU A 20 -1.51 5.34 -17.53
N LYS A 21 -0.85 5.21 -18.69
CA LYS A 21 -0.22 3.95 -19.10
C LYS A 21 0.84 3.49 -18.11
N PHE A 22 1.68 4.41 -17.61
CA PHE A 22 2.70 4.12 -16.61
C PHE A 22 2.07 3.63 -15.31
N ILE A 23 1.06 4.33 -14.79
CA ILE A 23 0.35 3.97 -13.56
C ILE A 23 -0.31 2.59 -13.71
N ASN A 24 -0.94 2.30 -14.85
CA ASN A 24 -1.54 1.00 -15.11
C ASN A 24 -0.51 -0.12 -15.17
N ASN A 25 0.63 0.11 -15.82
CA ASN A 25 1.71 -0.88 -15.86
C ASN A 25 2.31 -1.11 -14.47
N ALA A 26 2.56 -0.03 -13.71
CA ALA A 26 3.06 -0.11 -12.33
C ALA A 26 2.10 -0.89 -11.43
N TYR A 27 0.78 -0.64 -11.55
CA TYR A 27 -0.23 -1.41 -10.82
C TYR A 27 -0.20 -2.90 -11.18
N LEU A 28 -0.13 -3.24 -12.48
CA LEU A 28 -0.07 -4.64 -12.91
C LEU A 28 1.20 -5.35 -12.42
N GLU A 29 2.36 -4.69 -12.54
CA GLU A 29 3.63 -5.22 -12.07
C GLU A 29 3.61 -5.46 -10.55
N LEU A 30 3.14 -4.46 -9.80
CA LEU A 30 2.97 -4.54 -8.36
C LEU A 30 2.02 -5.67 -7.97
N SER A 31 0.83 -5.74 -8.56
CA SER A 31 -0.16 -6.78 -8.29
C SER A 31 0.36 -8.18 -8.61
N ASN A 32 1.15 -8.34 -9.68
CA ASN A 32 1.71 -9.63 -10.09
C ASN A 32 2.91 -10.06 -9.22
N SER A 33 3.58 -9.11 -8.56
CA SER A 33 4.70 -9.40 -7.68
C SER A 33 4.26 -10.03 -6.36
N ILE A 34 3.05 -9.73 -5.89
CA ILE A 34 2.45 -10.26 -4.67
C ILE A 34 2.05 -11.73 -4.88
N LYS A 35 2.63 -12.65 -4.10
CA LYS A 35 2.47 -14.11 -4.27
C LYS A 35 1.45 -14.72 -3.31
N SER A 36 1.08 -14.01 -2.25
CA SER A 36 0.11 -14.53 -1.27
C SER A 36 -0.71 -13.44 -0.58
N PRO A 37 -1.88 -13.80 0.00
CA PRO A 37 -2.67 -12.89 0.83
C PRO A 37 -1.89 -12.27 2.00
N ASN A 38 -1.01 -13.05 2.63
CA ASN A 38 -0.20 -12.56 3.75
C ASN A 38 0.87 -11.57 3.30
N GLU A 39 1.48 -11.79 2.14
CA GLU A 39 2.41 -10.85 1.55
C GLU A 39 1.72 -9.53 1.20
N LEU A 40 0.51 -9.58 0.64
CA LEU A 40 -0.30 -8.37 0.40
C LEU A 40 -0.53 -7.60 1.70
N TYR A 41 -0.95 -8.28 2.78
CA TYR A 41 -1.18 -7.64 4.07
C TYR A 41 0.09 -7.00 4.63
N LEU A 42 1.21 -7.74 4.65
CA LEU A 42 2.49 -7.25 5.16
C LEU A 42 3.00 -6.04 4.37
N PHE A 43 2.93 -6.11 3.05
CA PHE A 43 3.24 -5.00 2.16
C PHE A 43 2.42 -3.75 2.50
N LEU A 44 1.09 -3.90 2.66
CA LEU A 44 0.22 -2.77 2.90
C LEU A 44 0.44 -2.13 4.28
N ILE A 45 0.70 -2.91 5.33
CA ILE A 45 0.99 -2.33 6.64
C ILE A 45 2.33 -1.58 6.66
N GLU A 46 3.32 -1.98 5.85
CA GLU A 46 4.56 -1.21 5.68
C GLU A 46 4.32 0.12 4.96
N GLU A 47 3.54 0.10 3.87
CA GLU A 47 3.15 1.32 3.16
C GLU A 47 2.35 2.28 4.05
N LEU A 48 1.41 1.75 4.84
CA LEU A 48 0.62 2.55 5.78
C LEU A 48 1.48 3.09 6.93
N CYS A 49 2.45 2.32 7.42
CA CYS A 49 3.42 2.79 8.40
C CYS A 49 4.22 3.98 7.88
N GLY A 50 4.73 3.91 6.65
CA GLY A 50 5.41 5.04 6.00
C GLY A 50 4.48 6.22 5.75
N ALA A 51 3.28 5.96 5.23
CA ALA A 51 2.28 6.98 4.91
C ALA A 51 1.80 7.74 6.15
N SER A 52 1.65 7.06 7.29
CA SER A 52 1.24 7.68 8.57
C SER A 52 2.21 8.74 9.09
N GLN A 53 3.50 8.61 8.73
CA GLN A 53 4.57 9.54 9.10
C GLN A 53 4.79 10.64 8.04
N GLY A 54 4.10 10.54 6.90
CA GLY A 54 4.32 11.36 5.72
C GLY A 54 3.50 12.66 5.67
N ASN A 55 3.34 13.15 4.43
CA ASN A 55 2.56 14.34 4.10
C ASN A 55 1.03 14.10 4.18
N ASN A 56 0.24 15.10 3.80
CA ASN A 56 -1.21 15.00 3.85
C ASN A 56 -1.79 13.88 2.96
N ASP A 57 -1.20 13.61 1.79
CA ASP A 57 -1.65 12.51 0.93
C ASP A 57 -1.43 11.14 1.59
N GLY A 58 -0.30 10.96 2.27
CA GLY A 58 -0.02 9.77 3.07
C GLY A 58 -1.04 9.57 4.19
N LYS A 59 -1.34 10.63 4.94
CA LYS A 59 -2.37 10.57 6.00
C LYS A 59 -3.76 10.26 5.45
N GLN A 60 -4.13 10.86 4.32
CA GLN A 60 -5.38 10.54 3.63
C GLN A 60 -5.45 9.09 3.13
N LEU A 61 -4.31 8.47 2.78
CA LEU A 61 -4.25 7.05 2.47
C LEU A 61 -4.53 6.20 3.72
N VAL A 62 -3.96 6.56 4.87
CA VAL A 62 -4.22 5.86 6.14
C VAL A 62 -5.70 5.94 6.50
N ASP A 63 -6.30 7.13 6.47
CA ASP A 63 -7.72 7.32 6.75
C ASP A 63 -8.61 6.50 5.79
N PHE A 64 -8.24 6.47 4.49
CA PHE A 64 -8.95 5.69 3.49
C PHE A 64 -8.87 4.18 3.74
N SER A 65 -7.73 3.68 4.25
CA SER A 65 -7.46 2.25 4.35
C SER A 65 -8.39 1.50 5.31
N GLN A 66 -8.93 2.19 6.32
CA GLN A 66 -9.67 1.59 7.45
C GLN A 66 -8.85 0.55 8.24
N PHE A 67 -7.52 0.61 8.15
CA PHE A 67 -6.63 -0.13 9.02
C PHE A 67 -6.53 0.58 10.37
N HIS A 68 -6.52 -0.19 11.44
CA HIS A 68 -6.26 0.32 12.78
C HIS A 68 -4.76 0.52 12.95
N GLU A 69 -4.38 1.52 13.74
CA GLU A 69 -2.98 1.85 13.99
C GLU A 69 -2.16 0.66 14.50
N ILE A 70 -2.76 -0.21 15.33
CA ILE A 70 -2.14 -1.44 15.84
C ILE A 70 -1.61 -2.36 14.73
N GLU A 71 -2.21 -2.34 13.54
CA GLU A 71 -1.86 -3.20 12.41
C GLU A 71 -0.56 -2.76 11.74
N TYR A 72 -0.33 -1.44 11.63
CA TYR A 72 0.78 -0.88 10.86
C TYR A 72 1.84 -0.16 11.70
N ARG A 73 1.55 0.23 12.94
CA ARG A 73 2.54 0.91 13.78
C ARG A 73 3.81 0.07 13.92
N ASN A 74 4.95 0.71 13.70
CA ASN A 74 6.27 0.08 13.71
C ASN A 74 6.47 -1.05 12.67
N ALA A 75 5.62 -1.19 11.64
CA ALA A 75 5.81 -2.23 10.62
C ALA A 75 7.18 -2.12 9.92
N LEU A 76 7.63 -0.89 9.64
CA LEU A 76 8.95 -0.63 9.04
C LEU A 76 10.15 -0.95 9.97
N ASN A 77 9.92 -1.20 11.26
CA ASN A 77 10.99 -1.57 12.21
C ASN A 77 11.20 -3.09 12.30
N LYS A 78 10.41 -3.89 11.58
CA LYS A 78 10.50 -5.35 11.57
C LYS A 78 11.32 -5.78 10.35
N GLU A 79 12.16 -6.81 10.50
CA GLU A 79 12.82 -7.42 9.35
C GLU A 79 11.75 -7.93 8.37
N SER A 80 11.89 -7.56 7.10
CA SER A 80 10.89 -7.85 6.09
C SER A 80 11.48 -8.56 4.88
N ALA A 81 10.84 -9.67 4.49
CA ALA A 81 11.10 -10.30 3.21
C ALA A 81 10.68 -9.40 2.02
N MET A 82 9.99 -8.29 2.29
CA MET A 82 9.60 -7.29 1.31
C MET A 82 10.78 -6.43 0.84
N ASP A 83 11.97 -6.53 1.43
CA ASP A 83 13.17 -5.85 0.91
C ASP A 83 13.94 -6.67 -0.14
N LEU A 84 13.43 -7.86 -0.49
CA LEU A 84 14.07 -8.73 -1.49
C LEU A 84 13.96 -8.17 -2.92
N PRO A 85 14.86 -8.57 -3.83
CA PRO A 85 14.75 -8.21 -5.25
C PRO A 85 13.39 -8.61 -5.84
N ASN A 86 12.78 -7.71 -6.61
CA ASN A 86 11.47 -7.87 -7.25
C ASN A 86 10.28 -8.05 -6.27
N SER A 87 10.45 -7.73 -4.99
CA SER A 87 9.32 -7.59 -4.08
C SER A 87 8.43 -6.41 -4.48
N PRO A 88 7.17 -6.38 -4.00
CA PRO A 88 6.28 -5.23 -4.15
C PRO A 88 6.93 -3.89 -3.72
N LEU A 89 7.60 -3.88 -2.57
CA LEU A 89 8.25 -2.68 -2.05
C LEU A 89 9.47 -2.27 -2.89
N SER A 90 10.25 -3.24 -3.40
CA SER A 90 11.38 -3.01 -4.30
C SER A 90 10.92 -2.41 -5.63
N ILE A 91 9.80 -2.88 -6.20
CA ILE A 91 9.20 -2.30 -7.41
C ILE A 91 8.86 -0.82 -7.18
N LEU A 92 8.21 -0.51 -6.05
CA LEU A 92 7.86 0.87 -5.75
C LEU A 92 9.08 1.75 -5.50
N ASN A 93 10.06 1.28 -4.75
CA ASN A 93 11.21 2.08 -4.33
C ASN A 93 12.27 2.24 -5.43
N ASN A 94 12.48 1.20 -6.26
CA ASN A 94 13.58 1.16 -7.22
C ASN A 94 13.13 1.44 -8.66
N SER A 95 11.88 1.11 -9.02
CA SER A 95 11.39 1.25 -10.39
C SER A 95 10.40 2.41 -10.53
N VAL A 96 9.37 2.44 -9.69
CA VAL A 96 8.22 3.35 -9.87
C VAL A 96 8.52 4.76 -9.34
N SER A 97 8.85 4.88 -8.05
CA SER A 97 9.03 6.18 -7.38
C SER A 97 10.15 7.02 -8.00
N PRO A 98 11.34 6.47 -8.35
CA PRO A 98 12.41 7.26 -8.94
C PRO A 98 12.02 7.90 -10.28
N GLN A 99 11.25 7.20 -11.12
CA GLN A 99 10.78 7.73 -12.39
C GLN A 99 9.78 8.87 -12.20
N LEU A 100 8.82 8.69 -11.28
CA LEU A 100 7.83 9.72 -10.95
C LEU A 100 8.50 10.97 -10.37
N ILE A 101 9.40 10.80 -9.39
CA ILE A 101 10.12 11.92 -8.77
C ILE A 101 10.92 12.69 -9.82
N LYS A 102 11.62 11.98 -10.71
CA LYS A 102 12.45 12.58 -11.75
C LYS A 102 11.64 13.44 -12.73
N GLU A 103 10.44 13.00 -13.12
CA GLU A 103 9.67 13.68 -14.16
C GLU A 103 8.60 14.65 -13.63
N LEU A 104 8.03 14.37 -12.46
CA LEU A 104 6.86 15.06 -11.91
C LEU A 104 7.16 15.76 -10.57
N GLY A 105 8.27 15.41 -9.90
CA GLY A 105 8.57 15.89 -8.56
C GLY A 105 8.00 15.00 -7.45
N ILE A 106 8.42 15.26 -6.21
CA ILE A 106 8.14 14.42 -5.05
C ILE A 106 6.63 14.38 -4.73
N ASP A 107 5.97 15.54 -4.74
CA ASP A 107 4.56 15.63 -4.33
C ASP A 107 3.64 14.80 -5.23
N GLU A 108 3.79 14.93 -6.56
CA GLU A 108 2.98 14.15 -7.50
C GLU A 108 3.35 12.66 -7.46
N ALA A 109 4.63 12.33 -7.22
CA ALA A 109 5.06 10.95 -7.04
C ALA A 109 4.40 10.29 -5.82
N VAL A 110 4.33 11.00 -4.69
CA VAL A 110 3.65 10.51 -3.47
C VAL A 110 2.17 10.29 -3.75
N LYS A 111 1.48 11.25 -4.36
CA LYS A 111 0.06 11.13 -4.70
C LYS A 111 -0.24 9.92 -5.60
N ILE A 112 0.61 9.68 -6.60
CA ILE A 112 0.47 8.52 -7.49
C ILE A 112 0.75 7.22 -6.75
N ARG A 113 1.77 7.16 -5.89
CA ARG A 113 2.02 5.98 -5.03
C ARG A 113 0.81 5.69 -4.14
N CYS A 114 0.27 6.70 -3.47
CA CYS A 114 -0.96 6.57 -2.68
C CYS A 114 -2.12 6.04 -3.54
N THR A 115 -2.27 6.50 -4.77
CA THR A 115 -3.31 6.03 -5.70
C THR A 115 -3.14 4.55 -6.05
N LEU A 116 -1.91 4.09 -6.29
CA LEU A 116 -1.61 2.67 -6.53
C LEU A 116 -1.98 1.81 -5.32
N ILE A 117 -1.65 2.27 -4.10
CA ILE A 117 -1.98 1.55 -2.87
C ILE A 117 -3.50 1.51 -2.63
N LYS A 118 -4.22 2.62 -2.83
CA LYS A 118 -5.70 2.65 -2.74
C LYS A 118 -6.33 1.61 -3.67
N ARG A 119 -5.88 1.58 -4.93
CA ARG A 119 -6.37 0.62 -5.93
C ARG A 119 -6.13 -0.84 -5.51
N LEU A 120 -4.97 -1.13 -4.89
CA LEU A 120 -4.69 -2.47 -4.35
C LEU A 120 -5.60 -2.85 -3.19
N ILE A 121 -5.85 -1.91 -2.26
CA ILE A 121 -6.76 -2.14 -1.13
C ILE A 121 -8.16 -2.47 -1.64
N GLU A 122 -8.71 -1.61 -2.51
CA GLU A 122 -10.05 -1.78 -3.09
C GLU A 122 -10.21 -3.11 -3.84
N ALA A 123 -9.22 -3.45 -4.68
CA ALA A 123 -9.27 -4.68 -5.47
C ALA A 123 -9.16 -5.96 -4.62
N ASN A 124 -8.69 -5.87 -3.38
CA ASN A 124 -8.37 -7.03 -2.55
C ASN A 124 -9.04 -7.01 -1.16
N GLN A 125 -10.07 -6.18 -0.94
CA GLN A 125 -10.66 -5.95 0.39
C GLN A 125 -11.03 -7.25 1.14
N ASN A 126 -11.65 -8.22 0.46
CA ASN A 126 -12.05 -9.49 1.08
C ASN A 126 -10.86 -10.37 1.46
N THR A 127 -9.87 -10.46 0.57
CA THR A 127 -8.60 -11.16 0.82
C THR A 127 -7.86 -10.52 1.99
N LEU A 128 -7.82 -9.19 2.01
CA LEU A 128 -7.19 -8.42 3.07
C LEU A 128 -7.86 -8.64 4.41
N ASN A 129 -9.17 -8.52 4.48
CA ASN A 129 -9.93 -8.77 5.71
C ASN A 129 -9.69 -10.18 6.26
N SER A 130 -9.53 -11.17 5.39
CA SER A 130 -9.20 -12.54 5.80
C SER A 130 -7.80 -12.65 6.43
N SER A 131 -6.79 -12.02 5.83
CA SER A 131 -5.44 -11.95 6.41
C SER A 131 -5.42 -11.13 7.70
N ARG A 132 -6.06 -9.97 7.74
CA ARG A 132 -6.20 -9.12 8.94
C ARG A 132 -6.79 -9.89 10.12
N LEU A 133 -7.88 -10.64 9.90
CA LEU A 133 -8.48 -11.51 10.93
C LEU A 133 -7.50 -12.59 11.42
N THR A 134 -6.74 -13.19 10.50
CA THR A 134 -5.77 -14.24 10.84
C THR A 134 -4.64 -13.67 11.71
N PHE A 135 -4.08 -12.51 11.33
CA PHE A 135 -3.05 -11.83 12.11
C PHE A 135 -3.58 -11.38 13.47
N ALA A 136 -4.74 -10.73 13.53
CA ALA A 136 -5.32 -10.27 14.79
C ALA A 136 -5.54 -11.41 15.79
N LYS A 137 -6.10 -12.55 15.34
CA LYS A 137 -6.27 -13.75 16.19
C LYS A 137 -4.93 -14.30 16.68
N SER A 138 -3.93 -14.36 15.81
CA SER A 138 -2.58 -14.82 16.17
C SER A 138 -1.93 -13.91 17.22
N TYR A 139 -2.01 -12.59 17.04
CA TYR A 139 -1.48 -11.63 18.01
C TYR A 139 -2.19 -11.69 19.37
N ILE A 140 -3.51 -11.89 19.40
CA ILE A 140 -4.24 -12.09 20.67
C ILE A 140 -3.79 -13.40 21.34
N GLN A 141 -3.69 -14.50 20.57
CA GLN A 141 -3.32 -15.80 21.12
C GLN A 141 -1.90 -15.79 21.69
N VAL A 142 -0.92 -15.31 20.92
CA VAL A 142 0.50 -15.27 21.31
C VAL A 142 0.78 -14.16 22.32
N GLY A 143 0.10 -13.02 22.18
CA GLY A 143 0.29 -11.82 22.98
C GLY A 143 -0.45 -11.81 24.32
N SER A 144 -1.39 -12.73 24.54
CA SER A 144 -2.17 -12.85 25.78
C SER A 144 -1.35 -12.91 27.07
N SER A 145 -0.05 -13.25 26.99
CA SER A 145 0.87 -13.30 28.13
C SER A 145 1.91 -12.16 28.17
N TYR A 146 2.03 -11.33 27.14
CA TYR A 146 3.15 -10.38 26.97
C TYR A 146 2.76 -8.99 26.47
N LEU A 147 1.56 -8.82 25.91
CA LEU A 147 1.08 -7.53 25.43
C LEU A 147 0.31 -6.81 26.56
N PRO A 148 0.44 -5.48 26.66
CA PRO A 148 -0.45 -4.68 27.49
C PRO A 148 -1.91 -4.89 27.12
N GLU A 149 -2.82 -4.82 28.10
CA GLU A 149 -4.27 -4.99 27.90
C GLU A 149 -4.82 -4.10 26.78
N GLY A 150 -4.36 -2.85 26.70
CA GLY A 150 -4.76 -1.92 25.64
C GLY A 150 -4.37 -2.37 24.23
N GLU A 151 -3.27 -3.10 24.06
CA GLU A 151 -2.89 -3.65 22.75
C GLU A 151 -3.74 -4.86 22.37
N ILE A 152 -4.07 -5.70 23.35
CA ILE A 152 -4.99 -6.83 23.15
C ILE A 152 -6.36 -6.29 22.72
N GLN A 153 -6.84 -5.24 23.37
CA GLN A 153 -8.11 -4.59 23.01
C GLN A 153 -8.06 -4.01 21.58
N ALA A 154 -6.98 -3.34 21.21
CA ALA A 154 -6.83 -2.80 19.85
C ALA A 154 -6.90 -3.91 18.77
N TRP A 155 -6.36 -5.11 19.05
CA TRP A 155 -6.51 -6.26 18.14
C TRP A 155 -7.94 -6.81 18.10
N PHE A 156 -8.69 -6.77 19.21
CA PHE A 156 -10.11 -7.08 19.18
C PHE A 156 -10.91 -6.06 18.34
N ASP A 157 -10.53 -4.79 18.39
CA ASP A 157 -11.20 -3.73 17.60
C ASP A 157 -11.01 -3.94 16.09
N VAL A 158 -9.85 -4.45 15.67
CA VAL A 158 -9.62 -4.91 14.28
C VAL A 158 -10.65 -5.99 13.91
N ILE A 159 -10.77 -7.05 14.72
CA ILE A 159 -11.71 -8.15 14.46
C ILE A 159 -13.15 -7.62 14.38
N ASN A 160 -13.54 -6.78 15.33
CA ASN A 160 -14.88 -6.21 15.41
C ASN A 160 -15.21 -5.32 14.20
N SER A 161 -14.26 -4.51 13.73
CA SER A 161 -14.47 -3.67 12.54
C SER A 161 -14.73 -4.48 11.27
N ILE A 162 -14.06 -5.62 11.12
CA ILE A 162 -14.21 -6.49 9.94
C ILE A 162 -15.54 -7.27 10.02
N GLN A 163 -15.88 -7.81 11.20
CA GLN A 163 -17.11 -8.56 11.41
C GLN A 163 -18.37 -7.68 11.44
N GLY A 164 -18.23 -6.43 11.92
CA GLY A 164 -19.29 -5.43 11.92
C GLY A 164 -19.65 -4.96 10.51
N ALA A 165 -18.65 -4.78 9.64
CA ALA A 165 -18.87 -4.45 8.23
C ALA A 165 -19.66 -5.55 7.50
N SER A 166 -19.36 -6.83 7.76
CA SER A 166 -20.06 -7.97 7.17
C SER A 166 -21.55 -8.07 7.53
N LYS A 167 -22.01 -7.39 8.59
CA LYS A 167 -23.44 -7.36 8.98
C LYS A 167 -24.26 -6.30 8.25
N ASN A 168 -23.61 -5.29 7.67
CA ASN A 168 -24.27 -4.18 6.99
C ASN A 168 -24.48 -4.43 5.48
N ASP A 169 -23.92 -5.51 4.92
CA ASP A 169 -24.09 -5.91 3.52
C ASP A 169 -25.32 -6.82 3.28
N VAL A 170 -26.19 -6.97 4.28
CA VAL A 170 -27.49 -7.66 4.16
C VAL A 170 -28.62 -6.66 4.45
N CYS A 171 -28.90 -5.79 3.49
CA CYS A 171 -30.17 -5.05 3.38
C CYS A 171 -30.49 -4.81 1.91
#